data_AF-A0AAV5EIN9-F1
#
_entry.id   AF-A0AAV5EIN9-F1
#
_cell.length_a   1.000
_cell.length_b   1.000
_cell.length_c   1.000
_cell.angle_alpha   90.00
_cell.angle_beta   90.00
_cell.angle_gamma   90.00
#
_symmetry.space_group_name_H-M   'P 1'
#
loop_
_entity.id
_entity.type
_entity.pdbx_description
1 polymer ?
#
loop_
_entity_poly.entity_id
_entity_poly.type
_entity_poly.pdbx_seq_one_letter_code
_entity_poly.pdbx_strand_id
1 'polypeptide(L)'
;MTLRFSRARRHPEGAASLARVYADANAQRPKEYWDYESLDIQWGEQDGYEVLRKVGRGKYSEVFEGFRPGSDDKCVIKILKPVKKKKALDYCHSRGIMHRDVKPHNVMIDHEKRQLRLIDWGLAEFYHPKMEYNARVASRCYKGPELLVDLLDYDYSLDLWSLGCMFAAMIFRVDPFFSGQDNYDQLVKITEASLTEVSMAADITGNHGPSLLLRYDHQERPTAKQAMAHPYFDPEVGV
;
A
#
# COMPACT_ATOMS: atom_id res chain seq x y z
N MET A 1 17.17 23.14 -18.19
CA MET A 1 16.34 21.96 -18.51
C MET A 1 15.21 21.91 -17.48
N THR A 2 14.26 22.84 -17.62
CA THR A 2 13.20 23.12 -16.63
C THR A 2 11.92 22.48 -17.17
N LEU A 3 11.83 21.15 -17.08
CA LEU A 3 10.71 20.39 -17.65
C LEU A 3 9.78 19.92 -16.53
N ARG A 4 8.70 20.70 -16.35
CA ARG A 4 7.35 20.24 -15.97
C ARG A 4 7.14 19.48 -14.63
N PHE A 5 7.79 19.88 -13.54
CA PHE A 5 7.13 19.81 -12.21
C PHE A 5 6.12 20.95 -12.01
N SER A 6 5.76 21.67 -13.08
CA SER A 6 4.81 22.77 -13.07
C SER A 6 3.41 22.25 -12.73
N ARG A 7 3.10 22.31 -11.43
CA ARG A 7 1.82 22.03 -10.79
C ARG A 7 1.43 20.54 -10.76
N ALA A 8 2.02 19.77 -9.84
CA ALA A 8 1.11 19.05 -8.94
C ALA A 8 0.15 20.12 -8.44
N ARG A 9 -1.16 19.99 -8.72
CA ARG A 9 -2.12 21.05 -8.37
C ARG A 9 -2.20 21.13 -6.84
N ARG A 10 -1.27 21.87 -6.21
CA ARG A 10 -1.61 22.59 -5.00
C ARG A 10 -2.89 23.34 -5.34
N HIS A 11 -3.91 23.17 -4.52
CA HIS A 11 -5.13 23.97 -4.64
C HIS A 11 -4.70 25.43 -4.89
N PRO A 12 -5.39 26.19 -5.75
CA PRO A 12 -4.93 27.50 -6.26
C PRO A 12 -4.54 28.57 -5.21
N GLU A 13 -4.58 28.25 -3.92
CA GLU A 13 -4.25 29.10 -2.77
C GLU A 13 -3.12 28.54 -1.87
N GLY A 14 -2.39 27.50 -2.29
CA GLY A 14 -1.40 26.84 -1.43
C GLY A 14 -2.01 25.98 -0.33
N ALA A 15 -3.27 25.58 -0.49
CA ALA A 15 -3.95 24.70 0.46
C ALA A 15 -3.38 23.28 0.40
N ALA A 16 -3.30 22.66 1.58
CA ALA A 16 -2.88 21.27 1.76
C ALA A 16 -3.73 20.30 0.91
N SER A 17 -3.08 19.27 0.40
CA SER A 17 -3.71 18.18 -0.35
C SER A 17 -4.62 17.35 0.56
N LEU A 18 -5.75 16.88 0.01
CA LEU A 18 -6.73 16.08 0.74
C LEU A 18 -7.03 14.81 -0.06
N ALA A 19 -7.23 13.70 0.64
CA ALA A 19 -7.65 12.46 0.02
C ALA A 19 -9.00 12.65 -0.71
N ARG A 20 -9.11 12.20 -1.96
CA ARG A 20 -10.37 12.29 -2.72
C ARG A 20 -11.48 11.38 -2.18
N VAL A 21 -11.10 10.35 -1.43
CA VAL A 21 -12.01 9.39 -0.79
C VAL A 21 -11.54 9.10 0.61
N TYR A 22 -12.47 8.76 1.50
CA TYR A 22 -12.19 8.38 2.88
C TYR A 22 -11.43 9.43 3.70
N ALA A 23 -11.43 10.70 3.28
CA ALA A 23 -10.65 11.78 3.91
C ALA A 23 -10.95 11.98 5.40
N ASP A 24 -12.19 11.70 5.80
CA ASP A 24 -12.70 11.83 7.16
C ASP A 24 -12.91 10.47 7.86
N ALA A 25 -12.42 9.36 7.27
CA ALA A 25 -12.68 8.01 7.77
C ALA A 25 -12.22 7.79 9.23
N ASN A 26 -11.13 8.44 9.66
CA ASN A 26 -10.65 8.40 11.04
C ASN A 26 -11.32 9.45 11.93
N ALA A 27 -11.74 10.59 11.39
CA ALA A 27 -12.45 11.63 12.14
C ALA A 27 -13.82 11.15 12.64
N GLN A 28 -14.44 10.22 11.91
CA GLN A 28 -15.70 9.57 12.29
C GLN A 28 -15.52 8.42 13.29
N ARG A 29 -14.29 8.10 13.70
CA ARG A 29 -13.98 6.98 14.61
C ARG A 29 -13.64 7.51 16.01
N PRO A 30 -13.88 6.71 17.07
CA PRO A 30 -13.37 6.99 18.40
C PRO A 30 -11.84 7.16 18.37
N LYS A 31 -11.29 7.98 19.29
CA LYS A 31 -9.85 8.30 19.33
C LYS A 31 -8.99 7.04 19.46
N GLU A 32 -9.47 6.07 20.23
CA GLU A 32 -8.82 4.79 20.50
C GLU A 32 -8.64 3.91 19.25
N TYR A 33 -9.32 4.24 18.15
CA TYR A 33 -9.19 3.53 16.89
C TYR A 33 -7.87 3.85 16.17
N TRP A 34 -7.40 5.09 16.25
CA TRP A 34 -6.27 5.60 15.47
C TRP A 34 -5.13 6.15 16.35
N ASP A 35 -5.39 6.50 17.61
CA ASP A 35 -4.38 6.98 18.57
C ASP A 35 -3.60 5.81 19.17
N TYR A 36 -2.74 5.20 18.35
CA TYR A 36 -1.91 4.06 18.75
C TYR A 36 -0.75 4.46 19.68
N GLU A 37 -0.42 5.75 19.81
CA GLU A 37 0.58 6.22 20.79
C GLU A 37 0.05 6.09 22.22
N SER A 38 -1.25 6.29 22.40
CA SER A 38 -1.94 6.05 23.68
C SER A 38 -2.24 4.58 23.96
N LEU A 39 -1.95 3.68 23.01
CA LEU A 39 -2.23 2.27 23.15
C LEU A 39 -1.26 1.63 24.14
N ASP A 40 -1.77 1.31 25.32
CA ASP A 40 -1.02 0.53 26.30
C ASP A 40 -0.96 -0.95 25.87
N ILE A 41 0.18 -1.32 25.27
CA ILE A 41 0.45 -2.71 24.88
C ILE A 41 0.89 -3.47 26.13
N GLN A 42 0.01 -4.36 26.58
CA GLN A 42 0.35 -5.33 27.62
C GLN A 42 1.25 -6.42 27.02
N TRP A 43 2.58 -6.21 27.12
CA TRP A 43 3.61 -7.13 26.61
C TRP A 43 3.73 -8.40 27.46
N GLY A 44 3.77 -9.56 26.81
CA GLY A 44 4.20 -10.82 27.43
C GLY A 44 5.70 -11.08 27.26
N GLU A 45 6.27 -12.03 27.99
CA GLU A 45 7.60 -12.56 27.67
C GLU A 45 7.56 -13.32 26.33
N GLN A 46 8.68 -13.46 25.60
CA GLN A 46 8.66 -13.92 24.20
C GLN A 46 9.48 -15.18 23.89
N ASP A 47 10.50 -15.54 24.69
CA ASP A 47 11.30 -16.74 24.46
C ASP A 47 10.84 -17.94 25.30
N GLY A 48 10.82 -19.10 24.65
CA GLY A 48 10.43 -20.36 25.25
C GLY A 48 8.92 -20.49 25.36
N TYR A 49 8.17 -20.43 24.26
CA TYR A 49 6.77 -20.87 24.28
C TYR A 49 6.62 -22.15 23.50
N GLU A 50 6.29 -23.23 24.21
CA GLU A 50 5.95 -24.49 23.59
C GLU A 50 4.47 -24.50 23.26
N VAL A 51 4.15 -24.83 22.02
CA VAL A 51 2.76 -25.02 21.59
C VAL A 51 2.22 -26.28 22.26
N LEU A 52 1.40 -26.10 23.29
CA LEU A 52 0.72 -27.21 23.97
C LEU A 52 -0.39 -27.79 23.10
N ARG A 53 -1.33 -26.93 22.74
CA ARG A 53 -2.48 -27.32 21.93
C ARG A 53 -3.11 -26.09 21.29
N LYS A 54 -3.74 -26.29 20.16
CA LYS A 54 -4.56 -25.26 19.53
C LYS A 54 -5.79 -24.98 20.41
N VAL A 55 -6.01 -23.72 20.78
CA VAL A 55 -7.12 -23.33 21.67
C VAL A 55 -8.16 -22.46 21.01
N GLY A 56 -7.79 -21.77 19.93
CA GLY A 56 -8.69 -20.85 19.29
C GLY A 56 -8.50 -20.82 17.78
N ARG A 57 -9.60 -20.56 17.10
CA ARG A 57 -9.61 -20.29 15.67
C ARG A 57 -10.28 -18.94 15.45
N GLY A 58 -9.49 -17.87 15.40
CA GLY A 58 -9.95 -16.60 14.84
C GLY A 58 -10.28 -16.77 13.35
N LYS A 59 -11.24 -15.99 12.83
CA LYS A 59 -11.65 -15.97 11.42
C LYS A 59 -10.45 -15.80 10.46
N TYR A 60 -9.41 -15.11 10.95
CA TYR A 60 -8.17 -14.76 10.25
C TYR A 60 -6.91 -14.99 11.11
N SER A 61 -6.96 -15.90 12.09
CA SER A 61 -5.79 -16.32 12.90
C SER A 61 -5.98 -17.67 13.58
N GLU A 62 -5.02 -18.59 13.45
CA GLU A 62 -4.83 -19.76 14.31
C GLU A 62 -4.31 -19.27 15.66
N VAL A 63 -4.87 -19.78 16.74
CA VAL A 63 -4.54 -19.32 18.07
C VAL A 63 -4.23 -20.56 18.90
N PHE A 64 -3.04 -20.58 19.48
CA PHE A 64 -2.48 -21.72 20.20
C PHE A 64 -2.36 -21.37 21.67
N GLU A 65 -2.67 -22.33 22.56
CA GLU A 65 -2.18 -22.29 23.93
C GLU A 65 -0.71 -22.62 23.79
N GLY A 66 0.10 -21.65 24.18
CA GLY A 66 1.45 -21.92 24.58
C GLY A 66 1.51 -22.03 26.09
N PHE A 67 2.61 -22.55 26.57
CA PHE A 67 3.06 -22.24 27.91
C PHE A 67 4.53 -21.90 27.82
N ARG A 68 5.00 -21.17 28.82
CA ARG A 68 6.42 -20.92 28.97
C ARG A 68 7.01 -22.06 29.79
N PRO A 69 7.92 -22.92 29.28
CA PRO A 69 8.54 -23.96 30.09
C PRO A 69 9.16 -23.36 31.36
N GLY A 70 8.87 -23.98 32.52
CA GLY A 70 9.30 -23.48 33.83
C GLY A 70 8.34 -22.48 34.49
N SER A 71 7.22 -22.14 33.85
CA SER A 71 6.09 -21.43 34.45
C SER A 71 4.83 -22.28 34.30
N ASP A 72 3.96 -22.27 35.31
CA ASP A 72 2.64 -22.90 35.24
C ASP A 72 1.62 -22.02 34.48
N ASP A 73 2.02 -20.83 34.04
CA ASP A 73 1.18 -19.87 33.35
C ASP A 73 1.10 -20.15 31.85
N LYS A 74 -0.14 -20.31 31.38
CA LYS A 74 -0.45 -20.53 29.97
C LYS A 74 -0.60 -19.21 29.23
N CYS A 75 -0.09 -19.12 28.01
CA CYS A 75 -0.22 -17.94 27.15
C CYS A 75 -0.94 -18.28 25.84
N VAL A 76 -1.26 -17.24 25.06
CA VAL A 76 -1.98 -17.37 23.80
C VAL A 76 -1.11 -16.89 22.63
N ILE A 77 -0.63 -17.82 21.81
CA ILE A 77 0.19 -17.54 20.61
C ILE A 77 -0.74 -17.37 19.40
N LYS A 78 -0.70 -16.23 18.72
CA LYS A 78 -1.61 -15.90 17.61
C LYS A 78 -0.88 -15.88 16.27
N ILE A 79 -1.18 -16.87 15.45
CA ILE A 79 -0.67 -17.03 14.08
C ILE A 79 -1.76 -16.59 13.10
N LEU A 80 -1.51 -15.65 12.19
CA LEU A 80 -2.58 -15.14 11.29
C LEU A 80 -2.98 -16.18 10.22
N LYS A 81 -4.28 -16.36 10.00
CA LYS A 81 -4.88 -17.24 8.98
C LYS A 81 -5.02 -16.50 7.67
N PRO A 82 -5.21 -17.27 6.60
CA PRO A 82 -5.62 -16.71 5.33
C PRO A 82 -6.92 -15.85 5.39
N VAL A 83 -6.81 -14.54 5.19
CA VAL A 83 -7.87 -13.53 4.92
C VAL A 83 -8.57 -13.67 3.55
N LYS A 84 -9.91 -13.74 3.50
CA LYS A 84 -10.68 -13.90 2.24
C LYS A 84 -10.69 -12.62 1.37
N LYS A 85 -10.97 -12.83 0.08
CA LYS A 85 -11.07 -11.86 -1.04
C LYS A 85 -11.91 -10.61 -0.70
N LYS A 86 -11.27 -9.57 -0.19
CA LYS A 86 -11.61 -8.17 -0.50
C LYS A 86 -10.34 -7.56 -1.07
N LYS A 87 -10.48 -6.67 -2.04
CA LYS A 87 -9.32 -6.07 -2.71
C LYS A 87 -8.62 -5.20 -1.64
N ALA A 88 -7.41 -5.63 -1.24
CA ALA A 88 -6.83 -5.29 0.06
C ALA A 88 -6.69 -3.78 0.31
N LEU A 89 -6.30 -3.03 -0.73
CA LEU A 89 -6.10 -1.58 -0.66
C LEU A 89 -7.40 -0.81 -0.42
N ASP A 90 -8.46 -1.06 -1.20
CA ASP A 90 -9.75 -0.38 -0.96
C ASP A 90 -10.27 -0.65 0.46
N TYR A 91 -10.04 -1.87 0.98
CA TYR A 91 -10.44 -2.20 2.33
C TYR A 91 -9.65 -1.40 3.39
N CYS A 92 -8.32 -1.34 3.33
CA CYS A 92 -7.56 -0.57 4.33
C CYS A 92 -7.75 0.94 4.17
N HIS A 93 -7.87 1.44 2.93
CA HIS A 93 -8.18 2.85 2.66
C HIS A 93 -9.55 3.24 3.25
N SER A 94 -10.57 2.40 3.10
CA SER A 94 -11.89 2.60 3.73
C SER A 94 -11.86 2.57 5.26
N ARG A 95 -10.78 2.06 5.84
CA ARG A 95 -10.50 2.01 7.28
C ARG A 95 -9.59 3.14 7.75
N GLY A 96 -9.29 4.10 6.86
CA GLY A 96 -8.44 5.23 7.15
C GLY A 96 -6.95 4.89 7.24
N ILE A 97 -6.51 3.76 6.65
CA ILE A 97 -5.13 3.27 6.77
C ILE A 97 -4.45 3.23 5.40
N MET A 98 -3.28 3.88 5.30
CA MET A 98 -2.34 3.77 4.18
C MET A 98 -1.34 2.64 4.46
N HIS A 99 -1.00 1.82 3.48
CA HIS A 99 -0.03 0.73 3.69
C HIS A 99 1.42 1.24 3.63
N ARG A 100 1.73 2.18 2.73
CA ARG A 100 3.02 2.86 2.55
C ARG A 100 4.24 1.98 2.22
N ASP A 101 4.07 0.67 2.04
CA ASP A 101 5.11 -0.24 1.53
C ASP A 101 4.55 -1.37 0.66
N VAL A 102 3.68 -1.03 -0.28
CA VAL A 102 3.14 -1.99 -1.26
C VAL A 102 4.25 -2.38 -2.24
N LYS A 103 4.58 -3.68 -2.29
CA LYS A 103 5.61 -4.26 -3.16
C LYS A 103 5.39 -5.77 -3.31
N PRO A 104 6.00 -6.45 -4.30
CA PRO A 104 5.80 -7.89 -4.52
C PRO A 104 6.11 -8.73 -3.27
N HIS A 105 7.16 -8.40 -2.52
CA HIS A 105 7.55 -9.10 -1.29
C HIS A 105 6.45 -9.08 -0.21
N ASN A 106 5.60 -8.04 -0.20
CA ASN A 106 4.52 -7.89 0.76
C ASN A 106 3.18 -8.42 0.23
N VAL A 107 3.18 -9.09 -0.93
CA VAL A 107 2.00 -9.70 -1.54
C VAL A 107 2.17 -11.22 -1.60
N MET A 108 1.51 -11.91 -0.68
CA MET A 108 1.53 -13.37 -0.58
C MET A 108 0.47 -13.98 -1.50
N ILE A 109 0.87 -14.91 -2.36
CA ILE A 109 -0.01 -15.57 -3.33
C ILE A 109 0.01 -17.09 -3.10
N ASP A 110 -1.16 -17.66 -2.81
CA ASP A 110 -1.41 -19.09 -2.93
C ASP A 110 -1.96 -19.34 -4.34
N HIS A 111 -1.09 -19.82 -5.24
CA HIS A 111 -1.42 -20.03 -6.65
C HIS A 111 -2.46 -21.14 -6.85
N GLU A 112 -2.35 -22.24 -6.10
CA GLU A 112 -3.30 -23.36 -6.15
C GLU A 112 -4.70 -22.92 -5.75
N LYS A 113 -4.82 -22.19 -4.63
CA LYS A 113 -6.12 -21.72 -4.11
C LYS A 113 -6.57 -20.39 -4.73
N ARG A 114 -5.76 -19.79 -5.61
CA ARG A 114 -5.95 -18.45 -6.19
C ARG A 114 -6.29 -17.40 -5.11
N GLN A 115 -5.49 -17.36 -4.06
CA GLN A 115 -5.64 -16.40 -2.95
C GLN A 115 -4.47 -15.43 -2.89
N LEU A 116 -4.77 -14.18 -2.58
CA LEU A 116 -3.79 -13.12 -2.41
C LEU A 116 -3.95 -12.46 -1.04
N ARG A 117 -2.84 -12.08 -0.40
CA ARG A 117 -2.81 -11.39 0.91
C ARG A 117 -1.76 -10.28 0.88
N LEU A 118 -2.14 -9.09 1.33
CA LEU A 118 -1.21 -8.02 1.65
C LEU A 118 -0.74 -8.20 3.11
N ILE A 119 0.56 -8.17 3.33
CA ILE A 119 1.22 -8.38 4.63
C ILE A 119 2.17 -7.21 4.95
N ASP A 120 2.77 -7.25 6.13
CA ASP A 120 3.77 -6.28 6.60
C ASP A 120 3.26 -4.83 6.70
N TRP A 121 2.52 -4.59 7.78
CA TRP A 121 1.91 -3.29 8.09
C TRP A 121 2.82 -2.41 8.96
N GLY A 122 4.11 -2.73 9.08
CA GLY A 122 5.04 -2.02 9.97
C GLY A 122 5.30 -0.57 9.58
N LEU A 123 5.06 -0.22 8.31
CA LEU A 123 5.13 1.16 7.80
C LEU A 123 3.74 1.77 7.57
N ALA A 124 2.65 1.06 7.88
CA ALA A 124 1.31 1.58 7.67
C ALA A 124 1.01 2.80 8.57
N GLU A 125 0.01 3.59 8.20
CA GLU A 125 -0.36 4.79 8.96
C GLU A 125 -1.83 5.15 8.86
N PHE A 126 -2.34 5.78 9.91
CA PHE A 126 -3.65 6.40 9.88
C PHE A 126 -3.63 7.74 9.12
N TYR A 127 -4.48 7.85 8.11
CA TYR A 127 -4.67 9.09 7.37
C TYR A 127 -5.52 10.11 8.15
N HIS A 128 -5.05 11.34 8.19
CA HIS A 128 -5.67 12.49 8.79
C HIS A 128 -5.53 13.66 7.80
N PRO A 129 -6.62 14.36 7.49
CA PRO A 129 -6.58 15.45 6.52
C PRO A 129 -5.67 16.57 7.02
N LYS A 130 -4.87 17.12 6.11
CA LYS A 130 -3.89 18.21 6.37
C LYS A 130 -2.75 17.83 7.33
N MET A 131 -2.53 16.53 7.57
CA MET A 131 -1.37 16.04 8.31
C MET A 131 -0.20 15.83 7.35
N GLU A 132 1.01 16.15 7.82
CA GLU A 132 2.25 15.82 7.12
C GLU A 132 2.77 14.45 7.59
N TYR A 133 3.24 13.66 6.64
CA TYR A 133 3.75 12.32 6.87
C TYR A 133 5.22 12.21 6.45
N ASN A 134 5.97 11.33 7.14
CA ASN A 134 7.36 11.09 6.81
C ASN A 134 7.52 10.53 5.38
N ALA A 135 8.37 11.14 4.55
CA ALA A 135 8.66 10.68 3.19
C ALA A 135 9.58 9.44 3.13
N ARG A 136 10.24 9.08 4.24
CA ARG A 136 11.17 7.94 4.35
C ARG A 136 10.45 6.59 4.55
N VAL A 137 9.43 6.35 3.74
CA VAL A 137 8.65 5.10 3.67
C VAL A 137 8.76 4.48 2.28
N ALA A 138 8.25 3.25 2.10
CA ALA A 138 8.35 2.47 0.87
C ALA A 138 9.78 2.10 0.43
N SER A 139 9.89 0.98 -0.26
CA SER A 139 11.12 0.56 -0.95
C SER A 139 11.35 1.40 -2.21
N ARG A 140 12.60 1.79 -2.51
CA ARG A 140 12.96 2.83 -3.51
C ARG A 140 12.24 2.71 -4.85
N CYS A 141 12.26 1.54 -5.47
CA CYS A 141 11.68 1.30 -6.78
C CYS A 141 10.14 1.43 -6.84
N TYR A 142 9.47 1.49 -5.69
CA TYR A 142 8.02 1.66 -5.55
C TYR A 142 7.64 3.00 -4.91
N LYS A 143 8.60 3.90 -4.64
CA LYS A 143 8.34 5.24 -4.09
C LYS A 143 7.57 6.09 -5.09
N GLY A 144 6.47 6.70 -4.63
CA GLY A 144 5.75 7.74 -5.37
C GLY A 144 6.59 9.00 -5.56
N PRO A 145 6.40 9.76 -6.65
CA PRO A 145 7.08 11.04 -6.87
C PRO A 145 6.97 11.98 -5.68
N GLU A 146 5.82 11.99 -4.99
CA GLU A 146 5.57 12.78 -3.78
C GLU A 146 6.61 12.50 -2.67
N LEU A 147 7.07 11.25 -2.51
CA LEU A 147 8.11 10.90 -1.55
C LEU A 147 9.52 11.31 -2.01
N LEU A 148 9.73 11.41 -3.32
CA LEU A 148 11.03 11.74 -3.92
C LEU A 148 11.27 13.26 -4.00
N VAL A 149 10.19 14.06 -3.90
CA VAL A 149 10.23 15.53 -3.90
C VAL A 149 9.82 16.14 -2.56
N ASP A 150 9.73 15.32 -1.50
CA ASP A 150 9.35 15.73 -0.13
C ASP A 150 8.00 16.46 -0.04
N LEU A 151 6.99 16.01 -0.79
CA LEU A 151 5.61 16.44 -0.64
C LEU A 151 4.93 15.61 0.46
N LEU A 152 4.86 16.17 1.68
CA LEU A 152 4.54 15.40 2.89
C LEU A 152 3.04 15.25 3.17
N ASP A 153 2.17 16.02 2.53
CA ASP A 153 0.71 15.98 2.67
C ASP A 153 0.06 14.93 1.74
N TYR A 154 0.72 13.78 1.58
CA TYR A 154 0.26 12.68 0.73
C TYR A 154 -0.84 11.83 1.39
N ASP A 155 -1.47 10.96 0.60
CA ASP A 155 -2.61 10.14 1.02
C ASP A 155 -2.58 8.71 0.46
N TYR A 156 -3.72 8.00 0.55
CA TYR A 156 -3.93 6.63 0.05
C TYR A 156 -3.43 6.37 -1.38
N SER A 157 -3.43 7.40 -2.23
CA SER A 157 -2.95 7.35 -3.62
C SER A 157 -1.47 6.97 -3.76
N LEU A 158 -0.67 7.07 -2.69
CA LEU A 158 0.69 6.55 -2.64
C LEU A 158 0.71 5.04 -2.91
N ASP A 159 -0.18 4.28 -2.27
CA ASP A 159 -0.25 2.81 -2.45
C ASP A 159 -0.62 2.43 -3.91
N LEU A 160 -1.35 3.30 -4.61
CA LEU A 160 -1.76 3.09 -6.00
C LEU A 160 -0.61 3.32 -6.97
N TRP A 161 0.32 4.23 -6.66
CA TRP A 161 1.56 4.37 -7.42
C TRP A 161 2.40 3.10 -7.33
N SER A 162 2.63 2.61 -6.10
CA SER A 162 3.41 1.40 -5.87
C SER A 162 2.78 0.18 -6.56
N LEU A 163 1.45 0.05 -6.54
CA LEU A 163 0.72 -0.94 -7.32
C LEU A 163 0.94 -0.78 -8.83
N GLY A 164 0.95 0.46 -9.34
CA GLY A 164 1.26 0.78 -10.72
C GLY A 164 2.66 0.32 -11.14
N CYS A 165 3.67 0.54 -10.29
CA CYS A 165 5.04 0.05 -10.52
C CYS A 165 5.11 -1.48 -10.61
N MET A 166 4.44 -2.19 -9.67
CA MET A 166 4.35 -3.66 -9.73
C MET A 166 3.69 -4.13 -11.02
N PHE A 167 2.62 -3.45 -11.41
CA PHE A 167 1.82 -3.85 -12.55
C PHE A 167 2.55 -3.61 -13.88
N ALA A 168 3.24 -2.49 -14.01
CA ALA A 168 4.15 -2.23 -15.13
C ALA A 168 5.23 -3.32 -15.19
N ALA A 169 5.91 -3.62 -14.08
CA ALA A 169 6.94 -4.67 -14.04
C ALA A 169 6.43 -6.03 -14.55
N MET A 170 5.21 -6.42 -14.17
CA MET A 170 4.58 -7.67 -14.63
C MET A 170 4.26 -7.66 -16.12
N ILE A 171 3.75 -6.55 -16.68
CA ILE A 171 3.38 -6.44 -18.09
C ILE A 171 4.62 -6.42 -18.98
N PHE A 172 5.61 -5.60 -18.66
CA PHE A 172 6.83 -5.45 -19.47
C PHE A 172 7.88 -6.51 -19.20
N ARG A 173 7.71 -7.34 -18.17
CA ARG A 173 8.70 -8.32 -17.72
C ARG A 173 10.05 -7.67 -17.35
N VAL A 174 9.99 -6.47 -16.78
CA VAL A 174 11.15 -5.70 -16.30
C VAL A 174 10.96 -5.46 -14.81
N ASP A 175 11.80 -6.09 -13.97
CA ASP A 175 11.70 -5.98 -12.51
C ASP A 175 13.04 -5.54 -11.88
N PRO A 176 13.08 -4.41 -11.15
CA PRO A 176 12.00 -3.42 -10.99
C PRO A 176 11.80 -2.58 -12.27
N PHE A 177 10.56 -2.10 -12.51
CA PHE A 177 10.25 -1.27 -13.67
C PHE A 177 11.01 0.06 -13.66
N PHE A 178 11.10 0.73 -12.51
CA PHE A 178 11.95 1.90 -12.30
C PHE A 178 13.09 1.51 -11.35
N SER A 179 14.32 1.50 -11.89
CA SER A 179 15.52 1.06 -11.15
C SER A 179 16.52 2.22 -10.98
N GLY A 180 16.29 3.05 -9.96
CA GLY A 180 17.20 4.14 -9.58
C GLY A 180 18.28 3.70 -8.59
N GLN A 181 19.51 4.19 -8.78
CA GLN A 181 20.65 3.92 -7.90
C GLN A 181 20.50 4.58 -6.52
N ASP A 182 19.80 5.71 -6.47
CA ASP A 182 19.42 6.44 -5.27
C ASP A 182 18.05 7.13 -5.47
N ASN A 183 17.57 7.92 -4.50
CA ASN A 183 16.27 8.58 -4.62
C ASN A 183 16.23 9.64 -5.74
N TYR A 184 17.35 10.30 -6.02
CA TYR A 184 17.42 11.30 -7.08
C TYR A 184 17.39 10.62 -8.45
N ASP A 185 18.23 9.59 -8.64
CA ASP A 185 18.22 8.79 -9.87
C ASP A 185 16.88 8.06 -10.07
N GLN A 186 16.22 7.63 -8.99
CA GLN A 186 14.86 7.08 -9.07
C GLN A 186 13.87 8.08 -9.69
N LEU A 187 13.95 9.36 -9.31
CA LEU A 187 13.12 10.41 -9.90
C LEU A 187 13.46 10.62 -11.38
N VAL A 188 14.74 10.61 -11.74
CA VAL A 188 15.21 10.68 -13.13
C VAL A 188 14.61 9.53 -13.95
N LYS A 189 14.71 8.28 -13.47
CA LYS A 189 14.16 7.08 -14.15
C LYS A 189 12.65 7.18 -14.37
N ILE A 190 11.91 7.69 -13.40
CA ILE A 190 10.47 7.93 -13.53
C ILE A 190 10.21 8.97 -14.64
N THR A 191 10.97 10.07 -14.67
CA THR A 191 10.84 11.11 -15.70
C THR A 191 11.17 10.64 -17.11
N GLU A 192 12.22 9.83 -17.27
CA GLU A 192 12.63 9.28 -18.57
C GLU A 192 11.56 8.34 -19.16
N ALA A 193 11.06 7.40 -18.36
CA ALA A 193 10.12 6.38 -18.81
C ALA A 193 8.70 6.93 -19.05
N SER A 194 8.26 7.90 -18.24
CA SER A 194 6.95 8.54 -18.38
C SER A 194 6.78 9.35 -19.68
N LEU A 195 7.88 9.72 -20.34
CA LEU A 195 7.87 10.46 -21.59
C LEU A 195 7.80 9.57 -22.84
N THR A 196 8.04 8.26 -22.70
CA THR A 196 8.30 7.40 -23.88
C THR A 196 7.67 6.02 -23.79
N GLU A 197 7.80 5.30 -22.67
CA GLU A 197 7.46 3.87 -22.61
C GLU A 197 6.03 3.60 -22.12
N VAL A 198 5.53 4.40 -21.17
CA VAL A 198 4.17 4.22 -20.61
C VAL A 198 3.08 4.64 -21.62
N SER A 199 3.37 5.64 -22.46
CA SER A 199 2.54 6.05 -23.60
C SER A 199 2.57 5.01 -24.72
N MET A 200 3.76 4.50 -25.10
CA MET A 200 3.88 3.48 -26.14
C MET A 200 3.19 2.16 -25.77
N ALA A 201 3.19 1.79 -24.50
CA ALA A 201 2.54 0.56 -24.05
C ALA A 201 1.02 0.62 -24.05
N ALA A 202 0.46 1.80 -23.76
CA ALA A 202 -0.96 2.05 -23.92
C ALA A 202 -1.40 1.83 -25.38
N ASP A 203 -0.54 2.18 -26.33
CA ASP A 203 -0.79 2.03 -27.77
C ASP A 203 -0.53 0.61 -28.28
N ILE A 204 0.52 -0.09 -27.81
CA ILE A 204 0.90 -1.43 -28.28
C ILE A 204 0.00 -2.54 -27.71
N THR A 205 -0.46 -2.40 -26.47
CA THR A 205 -1.29 -3.43 -25.80
C THR A 205 -2.80 -3.17 -25.93
N GLY A 206 -3.20 -2.02 -26.48
CA GLY A 206 -4.57 -1.50 -26.38
C GLY A 206 -5.05 -1.26 -24.94
N ASN A 207 -4.14 -1.30 -23.96
CA ASN A 207 -4.46 -1.45 -22.54
C ASN A 207 -3.86 -0.30 -21.71
N HIS A 208 -4.73 0.56 -21.18
CA HIS A 208 -4.38 1.72 -20.35
C HIS A 208 -4.15 1.41 -18.85
N GLY A 209 -3.97 0.13 -18.48
CA GLY A 209 -3.97 -0.31 -17.09
C GLY A 209 -2.88 0.35 -16.20
N PRO A 210 -1.58 0.20 -16.52
CA PRO A 210 -0.49 0.83 -15.76
C PRO A 210 -0.46 2.36 -15.88
N SER A 211 -0.78 2.90 -17.06
CA SER A 211 -0.78 4.35 -17.32
C SER A 211 -1.89 5.10 -16.58
N LEU A 212 -2.92 4.39 -16.13
CA LEU A 212 -3.92 4.92 -15.20
C LEU A 212 -3.33 5.18 -13.81
N LEU A 213 -2.45 4.30 -13.31
CA LEU A 213 -1.92 4.34 -11.94
C LEU A 213 -0.66 5.21 -11.81
N LEU A 214 0.19 5.24 -12.84
CA LEU A 214 1.48 5.94 -12.84
C LEU A 214 1.33 7.43 -13.24
N ARG A 215 0.61 8.20 -12.41
CA ARG A 215 0.46 9.66 -12.55
C ARG A 215 1.31 10.41 -11.53
N TYR A 216 1.96 11.49 -11.97
CA TYR A 216 2.76 12.35 -11.11
C TYR A 216 1.93 12.99 -10.02
N ASP A 217 0.86 13.68 -10.41
CA ASP A 217 -0.09 14.26 -9.47
C ASP A 217 -0.87 13.12 -8.81
N HIS A 218 -0.67 12.94 -7.51
CA HIS A 218 -1.28 11.87 -6.73
C HIS A 218 -2.81 12.01 -6.68
N GLN A 219 -3.33 13.23 -6.84
CA GLN A 219 -4.77 13.49 -6.95
C GLN A 219 -5.37 12.99 -8.28
N GLU A 220 -4.56 12.83 -9.33
CA GLU A 220 -5.03 12.34 -10.64
C GLU A 220 -5.02 10.80 -10.75
N ARG A 221 -4.38 10.08 -9.81
CA ARG A 221 -4.42 8.62 -9.76
C ARG A 221 -5.82 8.13 -9.38
N PRO A 222 -6.36 7.05 -9.96
CA PRO A 222 -7.64 6.50 -9.53
C PRO A 222 -7.58 6.01 -8.08
N THR A 223 -8.71 5.95 -7.40
CA THR A 223 -8.79 5.23 -6.12
C THR A 223 -8.72 3.72 -6.35
N ALA A 224 -8.45 2.94 -5.30
CA ALA A 224 -8.50 1.48 -5.41
C ALA A 224 -9.83 0.99 -5.98
N LYS A 225 -10.97 1.51 -5.50
CA LYS A 225 -12.30 1.20 -6.05
C LYS A 225 -12.47 1.59 -7.52
N GLN A 226 -11.93 2.74 -7.95
CA GLN A 226 -11.99 3.17 -9.35
C GLN A 226 -11.12 2.30 -10.25
N ALA A 227 -9.88 2.04 -9.86
CA ALA A 227 -8.96 1.16 -10.60
C ALA A 227 -9.57 -0.23 -10.80
N MET A 228 -10.25 -0.73 -9.77
CA MET A 228 -10.95 -2.01 -9.78
C MET A 228 -12.14 -2.11 -10.73
N ALA A 229 -12.77 -0.99 -11.07
CA ALA A 229 -13.89 -0.90 -11.98
C ALA A 229 -13.43 -0.60 -13.42
N HIS A 230 -12.12 -0.44 -13.63
CA HIS A 230 -11.57 -0.20 -14.95
C HIS A 230 -11.78 -1.42 -15.87
N PRO A 231 -12.17 -1.23 -17.15
CA PRO A 231 -12.45 -2.32 -18.09
C PRO A 231 -11.32 -3.36 -18.24
N TYR A 232 -10.07 -2.95 -18.00
CA TYR A 232 -8.93 -3.87 -17.93
C TYR A 232 -9.17 -5.07 -16.99
N PHE A 233 -9.88 -4.86 -15.89
CA PHE A 233 -10.18 -5.89 -14.89
C PHE A 233 -11.58 -6.50 -15.07
N ASP A 234 -12.27 -6.18 -16.16
CA ASP A 234 -13.55 -6.78 -16.53
C ASP A 234 -13.30 -8.18 -17.10
N PRO A 235 -13.82 -9.25 -16.46
CA PRO A 235 -13.64 -10.61 -16.95
C PRO A 235 -14.33 -10.87 -18.31
N GLU A 236 -15.22 -10.01 -18.79
CA GLU A 236 -15.90 -10.16 -20.09
C GLU A 236 -15.10 -9.59 -21.27
N VAL A 237 -14.12 -8.71 -21.02
CA VAL A 237 -13.17 -8.20 -22.03
C VAL A 237 -11.92 -9.08 -21.99
N GLY A 238 -12.09 -10.35 -22.37
CA GLY A 238 -11.01 -11.35 -22.31
C GLY A 238 -9.86 -11.01 -23.27
N VAL A 239 -8.64 -10.97 -22.71
CA VAL A 239 -7.41 -11.39 -23.39
C VAL A 239 -7.24 -12.89 -23.19
#